data_AF-A0A7Y2NHT8-F1
#
_entry.id   AF-A0A7Y2NHT8-F1
#
_cell.length_a   1.000
_cell.length_b   1.000
_cell.length_c   1.000
_cell.angle_alpha   90.00
_cell.angle_beta   90.00
_cell.angle_gamma   90.00
#
_symmetry.space_group_name_H-M   'P 1'
#
loop_
_entity.id
_entity.type
_entity.pdbx_description
1 polymer ?
#
loop_
_entity_poly.entity_id
_entity_poly.type
_entity_poly.pdbx_seq_one_letter_code
_entity_poly.pdbx_strand_id
1 'polypeptide(L)'
;MGFTVWARGANANAGNASLNVRSKSQIPTTELEFITSGTNGDYLLDFATDGTGAPAIDPDTTVLINGVEYTFTVEFSGTLPNSNKLTNVGGENLQGKTITVISAGDGNEYVLLTDPTVESSFIILDDLPNGAFTIGNLQTTGSVVICFANGTLIDTPDGPRPVETLAPGMIVSTDAGPLPLRWVGQHKITAEEMLREPDLRPVEIATGALGTNVPSKPVRLSANHRVLLDGWKVELAVGEARVLCAAKHLIGRRNVHRVLPKDGVTYFHLMFDSHRLVTASGLVSESFEPGPVGMATLHGRSKQEVADILDRQPLAADALPTPPMTIKKHQAMVLVDAR
;
A
#
# COMPACT_ATOMS: atom_id res chain seq x y z
N MET A 1 -7.69 -22.24 -1.76
CA MET A 1 -8.58 -22.48 -0.60
C MET A 1 -9.07 -21.09 -0.23
N GLY A 2 -10.25 -20.70 -0.68
CA GLY A 2 -10.76 -19.33 -0.53
C GLY A 2 -10.95 -18.93 0.92
N PHE A 3 -11.08 -17.63 1.19
CA PHE A 3 -11.57 -17.14 2.47
C PHE A 3 -12.97 -16.58 2.30
N THR A 4 -13.81 -16.83 3.29
CA THR A 4 -15.22 -16.48 3.25
C THR A 4 -15.54 -15.47 4.33
N VAL A 5 -16.32 -14.46 3.98
CA VAL A 5 -16.71 -13.37 4.87
C VAL A 5 -18.16 -12.98 4.61
N TRP A 6 -18.89 -12.67 5.68
CA TRP A 6 -20.21 -12.06 5.56
C TRP A 6 -20.08 -10.57 5.28
N ALA A 7 -20.91 -10.07 4.38
CA ALA A 7 -20.95 -8.68 3.99
C ALA A 7 -22.39 -8.16 3.96
N ARG A 8 -22.52 -6.84 4.08
CA ARG A 8 -23.81 -6.15 4.03
C ARG A 8 -23.90 -5.28 2.77
N GLY A 9 -25.04 -5.32 2.09
CA GLY A 9 -25.28 -4.44 0.95
C GLY A 9 -25.21 -2.96 1.33
N ALA A 10 -24.49 -2.18 0.54
CA ALA A 10 -24.27 -0.76 0.74
C ALA A 10 -24.65 0.06 -0.50
N ASN A 11 -24.69 1.37 -0.31
CA ASN A 11 -24.54 2.34 -1.39
C ASN A 11 -23.37 3.26 -1.01
N ALA A 12 -22.34 3.27 -1.82
CA ALA A 12 -21.25 4.21 -1.77
C ALA A 12 -21.34 5.09 -3.02
N ASN A 13 -21.06 6.38 -2.88
CA ASN A 13 -20.93 7.25 -4.03
C ASN A 13 -19.52 7.83 -3.98
N ALA A 14 -18.77 7.70 -5.09
CA ALA A 14 -17.42 8.22 -5.25
C ALA A 14 -17.27 9.72 -4.95
N GLY A 15 -18.38 10.47 -4.81
CA GLY A 15 -18.41 11.88 -4.40
C GLY A 15 -18.72 12.17 -2.92
N ASN A 16 -18.94 11.17 -2.05
CA ASN A 16 -19.30 11.43 -0.64
C ASN A 16 -18.70 10.38 0.31
N ALA A 17 -17.97 10.84 1.34
CA ALA A 17 -17.32 10.04 2.39
C ALA A 17 -18.29 9.36 3.38
N SER A 18 -19.46 8.94 2.89
CA SER A 18 -20.54 8.37 3.68
C SER A 18 -20.87 6.96 3.19
N LEU A 19 -20.67 5.96 4.06
CA LEU A 19 -21.18 4.61 3.86
C LEU A 19 -22.71 4.64 4.07
N ASN A 20 -23.51 4.25 3.07
CA ASN A 20 -24.95 4.11 3.24
C ASN A 20 -25.35 2.63 3.28
N VAL A 21 -25.54 2.08 4.47
CA VAL A 21 -25.91 0.66 4.65
C VAL A 21 -27.35 0.46 4.19
N ARG A 22 -27.56 -0.46 3.24
CA ARG A 22 -28.90 -0.76 2.70
C ARG A 22 -29.68 -1.69 3.63
N SER A 23 -31.00 -1.60 3.50
CA SER A 23 -31.90 -2.49 4.21
C SER A 23 -31.81 -3.93 3.68
N LYS A 24 -32.07 -4.91 4.57
CA LYS A 24 -32.16 -6.34 4.25
C LYS A 24 -33.08 -6.66 3.08
N SER A 25 -34.14 -5.86 2.90
CA SER A 25 -35.13 -6.05 1.85
C SER A 25 -34.64 -5.61 0.47
N GLN A 26 -33.56 -4.81 0.40
CA GLN A 26 -32.95 -4.38 -0.85
C GLN A 26 -31.80 -5.29 -1.27
N ILE A 27 -30.88 -5.55 -0.35
CA ILE A 27 -29.78 -6.49 -0.53
C ILE A 27 -29.65 -7.26 0.79
N PRO A 28 -29.82 -8.58 0.80
CA PRO A 28 -29.65 -9.38 2.00
C PRO A 28 -28.19 -9.32 2.48
N THR A 29 -27.97 -9.74 3.72
CA THR A 29 -26.62 -10.05 4.19
C THR A 29 -26.11 -11.25 3.40
N THR A 30 -24.98 -11.10 2.74
CA THR A 30 -24.50 -12.04 1.72
C THR A 30 -23.14 -12.58 2.13
N GLU A 31 -22.97 -13.88 1.91
CA GLU A 31 -21.67 -14.53 2.07
C GLU A 31 -20.86 -14.31 0.79
N LEU A 32 -19.63 -13.80 0.96
CA LEU A 32 -18.67 -13.57 -0.12
C LEU A 32 -17.50 -14.52 0.08
N GLU A 33 -17.20 -15.33 -0.94
CA GLU A 33 -16.01 -16.18 -0.96
C GLU A 33 -14.99 -15.58 -1.91
N PHE A 34 -13.84 -15.16 -1.40
CA PHE A 34 -12.76 -14.63 -2.21
C PHE A 34 -11.83 -15.76 -2.66
N ILE A 35 -11.56 -15.79 -3.96
CA ILE A 35 -10.68 -16.78 -4.58
C ILE A 35 -9.55 -16.09 -5.34
N THR A 36 -8.37 -16.67 -5.25
CA THR A 36 -7.19 -16.28 -6.03
C THR A 36 -7.45 -16.60 -7.50
N SER A 37 -7.15 -15.68 -8.40
CA SER A 37 -7.16 -15.92 -9.84
C SER A 37 -5.75 -16.00 -10.41
N GLY A 38 -5.52 -16.92 -11.35
CA GLY A 38 -4.21 -17.15 -11.97
C GLY A 38 -3.17 -17.83 -11.06
N THR A 39 -1.96 -18.03 -11.59
CA THR A 39 -0.86 -18.76 -10.92
C THR A 39 -0.18 -17.99 -9.77
N ASN A 40 -0.49 -16.70 -9.62
CA ASN A 40 0.14 -15.78 -8.66
C ASN A 40 -0.89 -14.95 -7.86
N GLY A 41 -2.15 -15.40 -7.81
CA GLY A 41 -3.20 -14.71 -7.05
C GLY A 41 -2.97 -14.80 -5.55
N ASP A 42 -3.46 -13.81 -4.82
CA ASP A 42 -3.49 -13.80 -3.36
C ASP A 42 -4.92 -13.60 -2.83
N TYR A 43 -5.05 -13.32 -1.53
CA TYR A 43 -6.33 -13.13 -0.84
C TYR A 43 -6.46 -11.69 -0.34
N LEU A 44 -5.71 -10.75 -0.94
CA LEU A 44 -5.72 -9.37 -0.55
C LEU A 44 -6.85 -8.64 -1.28
N LEU A 45 -7.41 -7.62 -0.64
CA LEU A 45 -8.34 -6.69 -1.27
C LEU A 45 -7.49 -5.55 -1.84
N ASP A 46 -7.11 -5.66 -3.12
CA ASP A 46 -6.24 -4.69 -3.75
C ASP A 46 -7.01 -3.41 -4.12
N PHE A 47 -6.54 -2.28 -3.57
CA PHE A 47 -6.91 -0.96 -4.07
C PHE A 47 -6.19 -0.66 -5.39
N ALA A 48 -6.53 -1.43 -6.42
CA ALA A 48 -6.02 -1.23 -7.76
C ALA A 48 -6.48 0.12 -8.31
N THR A 49 -5.69 0.72 -9.20
CA THR A 49 -6.09 1.92 -9.93
C THR A 49 -5.93 1.73 -11.42
N ASP A 50 -6.75 2.42 -12.21
CA ASP A 50 -6.74 2.35 -13.67
C ASP A 50 -5.56 3.12 -14.32
N GLY A 51 -4.69 3.70 -13.48
CA GLY A 51 -3.60 4.58 -13.88
C GLY A 51 -3.95 6.07 -13.92
N THR A 52 -5.24 6.41 -13.79
CA THR A 52 -5.73 7.80 -13.64
C THR A 52 -6.02 8.16 -12.17
N GLY A 53 -5.92 7.18 -11.27
CA GLY A 53 -6.21 7.32 -9.84
C GLY A 53 -7.62 6.90 -9.46
N ALA A 54 -8.46 6.49 -10.42
CA ALA A 54 -9.75 5.87 -10.13
C ALA A 54 -9.58 4.40 -9.71
N PRO A 55 -10.43 3.86 -8.82
CA PRO A 55 -10.44 2.45 -8.48
C PRO A 55 -10.55 1.57 -9.73
N ALA A 56 -9.73 0.52 -9.77
CA ALA A 56 -9.76 -0.50 -10.82
C ALA A 56 -10.06 -1.88 -10.24
N ILE A 57 -10.38 -2.80 -11.14
CA ILE A 57 -10.65 -4.19 -10.82
C ILE A 57 -9.42 -4.80 -10.12
N ASP A 58 -9.67 -5.54 -9.05
CA ASP A 58 -8.67 -6.34 -8.37
C ASP A 58 -7.97 -7.28 -9.38
N PRO A 59 -6.63 -7.19 -9.52
CA PRO A 59 -5.92 -7.78 -10.65
C PRO A 59 -5.78 -9.30 -10.55
N ASP A 60 -5.86 -9.87 -9.34
CA ASP A 60 -5.60 -11.28 -9.12
C ASP A 60 -6.47 -11.95 -8.05
N THR A 61 -7.54 -11.28 -7.59
CA THR A 61 -8.59 -11.86 -6.74
C THR A 61 -9.98 -11.68 -7.37
N THR A 62 -10.83 -12.71 -7.29
CA THR A 62 -12.26 -12.64 -7.65
C THR A 62 -13.13 -13.00 -6.46
N VAL A 63 -14.41 -12.65 -6.52
CA VAL A 63 -15.39 -12.92 -5.45
C VAL A 63 -16.51 -13.81 -5.97
N LEU A 64 -16.78 -14.90 -5.26
CA LEU A 64 -17.94 -15.76 -5.47
C LEU A 64 -19.09 -15.24 -4.62
N ILE A 65 -20.21 -14.98 -5.29
CA ILE A 65 -21.46 -14.53 -4.68
C ILE A 65 -22.55 -15.49 -5.10
N ASN A 66 -23.11 -16.23 -4.15
CA ASN A 66 -24.10 -17.30 -4.42
C ASN A 66 -23.61 -18.32 -5.47
N GLY A 67 -22.31 -18.63 -5.46
CA GLY A 67 -21.69 -19.58 -6.39
C GLY A 67 -21.39 -19.04 -7.79
N VAL A 68 -21.60 -17.74 -8.04
CA VAL A 68 -21.22 -17.08 -9.29
C VAL A 68 -20.00 -16.21 -9.05
N GLU A 69 -18.98 -16.37 -9.88
CA GLU A 69 -17.72 -15.61 -9.80
C GLU A 69 -17.86 -14.23 -10.46
N TYR A 70 -17.42 -13.20 -9.74
CA TYR A 70 -17.38 -11.81 -10.19
C TYR A 70 -16.01 -11.19 -9.96
N THR A 71 -15.64 -10.24 -10.80
CA THR A 71 -14.59 -9.26 -10.49
C THR A 71 -15.13 -8.23 -9.49
N PHE A 72 -14.24 -7.55 -8.78
CA PHE A 72 -14.63 -6.46 -7.89
C PHE A 72 -13.59 -5.33 -7.90
N THR A 73 -13.99 -4.15 -7.45
CA THR A 73 -13.14 -3.00 -7.15
C THR A 73 -13.20 -2.72 -5.65
N VAL A 74 -12.09 -2.33 -5.04
CA VAL A 74 -12.10 -1.81 -3.67
C VAL A 74 -12.36 -0.31 -3.72
N GLU A 75 -13.52 0.12 -3.21
CA GLU A 75 -13.95 1.52 -3.26
C GLU A 75 -13.25 2.35 -2.18
N PHE A 76 -13.32 1.88 -0.94
CA PHE A 76 -12.62 2.48 0.19
C PHE A 76 -12.49 1.52 1.39
N SER A 77 -11.58 1.83 2.30
CA SER A 77 -11.59 1.36 3.68
C SER A 77 -11.64 2.55 4.64
N GLY A 78 -12.00 2.32 5.88
CA GLY A 78 -11.99 3.35 6.91
C GLY A 78 -12.59 2.84 8.20
N THR A 79 -12.76 3.73 9.16
CA THR A 79 -13.26 3.41 10.51
C THR A 79 -14.69 3.90 10.70
N LEU A 80 -15.51 3.06 11.31
CA LEU A 80 -16.87 3.39 11.71
C LEU A 80 -16.88 4.50 12.79
N PRO A 81 -17.88 5.40 12.78
CA PRO A 81 -17.91 6.52 13.71
C PRO A 81 -18.23 6.10 15.15
N ASN A 82 -17.91 6.99 16.10
CA ASN A 82 -18.33 6.85 17.50
C ASN A 82 -19.82 7.20 17.66
N SER A 83 -20.70 6.29 17.23
CA SER A 83 -22.16 6.43 17.27
C SER A 83 -22.79 5.47 18.27
N ASN A 84 -23.82 5.91 19.00
CA ASN A 84 -24.59 5.04 19.89
C ASN A 84 -25.31 3.90 19.15
N LYS A 85 -25.51 4.03 17.83
CA LYS A 85 -26.06 2.95 17.01
C LYS A 85 -25.10 1.77 16.82
N LEU A 86 -23.82 1.96 17.15
CA LEU A 86 -22.75 1.00 16.91
C LEU A 86 -22.20 0.38 18.19
N THR A 87 -22.74 0.72 19.37
CA THR A 87 -22.25 0.21 20.65
C THR A 87 -22.56 -1.26 20.90
N ASN A 88 -23.57 -1.81 20.21
CA ASN A 88 -23.98 -3.20 20.30
C ASN A 88 -24.67 -3.61 18.99
N VAL A 89 -23.89 -4.14 18.06
CA VAL A 89 -24.33 -4.65 16.76
C VAL A 89 -23.99 -6.13 16.73
N GLY A 90 -25.01 -6.98 16.77
CA GLY A 90 -24.82 -8.43 16.84
C GLY A 90 -24.05 -8.90 18.07
N GLY A 91 -24.05 -8.12 19.17
CA GLY A 91 -23.29 -8.39 20.39
C GLY A 91 -21.96 -7.64 20.50
N GLU A 92 -21.52 -6.94 19.44
CA GLU A 92 -20.20 -6.30 19.38
C GLU A 92 -20.27 -4.78 19.36
N ASN A 93 -19.25 -4.13 19.93
CA ASN A 93 -19.06 -2.68 19.78
C ASN A 93 -18.26 -2.40 18.51
N LEU A 94 -18.92 -1.81 17.51
CA LEU A 94 -18.33 -1.48 16.22
C LEU A 94 -17.78 -0.06 16.12
N GLN A 95 -17.82 0.74 17.19
CA GLN A 95 -17.23 2.08 17.19
C GLN A 95 -15.73 2.03 16.89
N GLY A 96 -15.28 2.82 15.92
CA GLY A 96 -13.88 2.88 15.50
C GLY A 96 -13.38 1.64 14.75
N LYS A 97 -14.21 0.62 14.54
CA LYS A 97 -13.81 -0.60 13.82
C LYS A 97 -13.59 -0.31 12.34
N THR A 98 -12.57 -0.94 11.78
CA THR A 98 -12.27 -0.85 10.35
C THR A 98 -13.27 -1.64 9.51
N ILE A 99 -13.71 -1.02 8.42
CA ILE A 99 -14.53 -1.62 7.37
C ILE A 99 -13.86 -1.42 6.01
N THR A 100 -14.22 -2.26 5.06
CA THR A 100 -13.86 -2.11 3.65
C THR A 100 -15.13 -2.21 2.80
N VAL A 101 -15.22 -1.39 1.76
CA VAL A 101 -16.31 -1.42 0.78
C VAL A 101 -15.76 -1.84 -0.57
N ILE A 102 -16.42 -2.81 -1.18
CA ILE A 102 -16.15 -3.24 -2.55
C ILE A 102 -17.36 -3.01 -3.43
N SER A 103 -17.13 -2.76 -4.73
CA SER A 103 -18.16 -2.85 -5.77
C SER A 103 -17.90 -4.10 -6.60
N ALA A 104 -18.86 -5.03 -6.60
CA ALA A 104 -18.73 -6.28 -7.35
C ALA A 104 -19.39 -6.19 -8.73
N GLY A 105 -18.96 -7.07 -9.64
CA GLY A 105 -19.47 -7.13 -11.01
C GLY A 105 -20.95 -7.52 -11.14
N ASP A 106 -21.61 -7.89 -10.04
CA ASP A 106 -23.06 -8.07 -9.95
C ASP A 106 -23.84 -6.74 -9.87
N GLY A 107 -23.12 -5.61 -9.82
CA GLY A 107 -23.67 -4.26 -9.74
C GLY A 107 -24.02 -3.82 -8.32
N ASN A 108 -23.63 -4.60 -7.31
CA ASN A 108 -23.86 -4.28 -5.90
C ASN A 108 -22.57 -3.89 -5.20
N GLU A 109 -22.73 -3.09 -4.15
CA GLU A 109 -21.65 -2.72 -3.25
C GLU A 109 -21.84 -3.42 -1.91
N TYR A 110 -20.74 -3.87 -1.33
CA TYR A 110 -20.73 -4.66 -0.12
C TYR A 110 -19.78 -4.04 0.90
N VAL A 111 -20.26 -3.82 2.12
CA VAL A 111 -19.42 -3.47 3.27
C VAL A 111 -19.06 -4.73 4.05
N LEU A 112 -17.78 -4.82 4.36
CA LEU A 112 -17.11 -5.91 5.06
C LEU A 112 -16.59 -5.35 6.39
N LEU A 113 -16.64 -6.12 7.48
CA LEU A 113 -15.79 -5.82 8.64
C LEU A 113 -14.39 -6.35 8.36
N THR A 114 -13.41 -5.45 8.34
CA THR A 114 -12.00 -5.77 8.13
C THR A 114 -11.15 -5.46 9.35
N ASP A 115 -11.80 -5.09 10.46
CA ASP A 115 -11.14 -4.92 11.74
C ASP A 115 -10.66 -6.28 12.28
N PRO A 116 -9.37 -6.42 12.63
CA PRO A 116 -8.83 -7.71 13.09
C PRO A 116 -9.31 -8.12 14.49
N THR A 117 -10.01 -7.24 15.22
CA THR A 117 -10.47 -7.51 16.58
C THR A 117 -11.91 -8.01 16.63
N VAL A 118 -12.61 -8.05 15.49
CA VAL A 118 -14.00 -8.49 15.39
C VAL A 118 -14.16 -9.37 14.16
N GLU A 119 -14.75 -10.55 14.31
CA GLU A 119 -15.05 -11.42 13.17
C GLU A 119 -16.20 -10.87 12.33
N SER A 120 -16.04 -10.85 11.01
CA SER A 120 -17.10 -10.45 10.08
C SER A 120 -18.14 -11.57 9.90
N SER A 121 -19.01 -11.72 10.90
CA SER A 121 -20.02 -12.78 10.99
C SER A 121 -21.40 -12.35 10.47
N PHE A 122 -22.23 -13.32 10.09
CA PHE A 122 -23.62 -13.07 9.68
C PHE A 122 -24.40 -12.26 10.72
N ILE A 123 -24.26 -12.60 12.01
CA ILE A 123 -25.00 -11.96 13.10
C ILE A 123 -24.70 -10.46 13.15
N ILE A 124 -23.43 -10.09 13.03
CA ILE A 124 -23.00 -8.69 13.13
C ILE A 124 -23.41 -7.92 11.87
N LEU A 125 -23.15 -8.46 10.69
CA LEU A 125 -23.45 -7.77 9.43
C LEU A 125 -24.96 -7.68 9.16
N ASP A 126 -25.74 -8.66 9.63
CA ASP A 126 -27.20 -8.63 9.52
C ASP A 126 -27.86 -7.62 10.46
N ASP A 127 -27.25 -7.40 11.63
CA ASP A 127 -27.68 -6.42 12.63
C ASP A 127 -27.11 -5.02 12.38
N LEU A 128 -26.22 -4.86 11.39
CA LEU A 128 -25.64 -3.56 11.06
C LEU A 128 -26.74 -2.54 10.75
N PRO A 129 -26.79 -1.39 11.46
CA PRO A 129 -27.90 -0.46 11.30
C PRO A 129 -27.92 0.15 9.91
N ASN A 130 -29.11 0.33 9.35
CA ASN A 130 -29.27 0.97 8.04
C ASN A 130 -28.95 2.48 8.09
N GLY A 131 -28.61 3.03 6.93
CA GLY A 131 -28.46 4.47 6.71
C GLY A 131 -27.00 4.93 6.63
N ALA A 132 -26.84 6.25 6.59
CA ALA A 132 -25.55 6.88 6.36
C ALA A 132 -24.69 6.94 7.63
N PHE A 133 -23.43 6.51 7.49
CA PHE A 133 -22.37 6.70 8.46
C PHE A 133 -21.25 7.52 7.82
N THR A 134 -20.84 8.60 8.48
CA THR A 134 -19.61 9.31 8.12
C THR A 134 -18.42 8.46 8.50
N ILE A 135 -17.62 8.07 7.52
CA ILE A 135 -16.47 7.19 7.73
C ILE A 135 -15.25 8.03 8.11
N GLY A 136 -14.64 7.70 9.25
CA GLY A 136 -13.37 8.28 9.69
C GLY A 136 -12.19 7.56 9.07
N ASN A 137 -11.01 8.19 9.01
CA ASN A 137 -9.78 7.57 8.46
C ASN A 137 -9.99 6.94 7.07
N LEU A 138 -10.78 7.59 6.21
CA LEU A 138 -11.10 7.10 4.88
C LEU A 138 -9.82 6.89 4.05
N GLN A 139 -9.66 5.68 3.51
CA GLN A 139 -8.62 5.25 2.60
C GLN A 139 -9.28 4.81 1.30
N THR A 140 -9.04 5.52 0.20
CA THR A 140 -9.49 5.14 -1.15
C THR A 140 -8.36 4.55 -1.99
N THR A 141 -7.21 4.32 -1.34
CA THR A 141 -6.00 3.71 -1.88
C THR A 141 -5.45 2.79 -0.80
N GLY A 142 -4.79 1.70 -1.18
CA GLY A 142 -4.27 0.71 -0.24
C GLY A 142 -3.27 1.33 0.74
N SER A 143 -2.88 0.58 1.77
CA SER A 143 -1.80 0.98 2.66
C SER A 143 -0.46 0.94 1.89
N VAL A 144 -0.22 1.98 1.08
CA VAL A 144 0.98 2.13 0.28
C VAL A 144 2.06 2.66 1.20
N VAL A 145 2.55 1.88 2.15
CA VAL A 145 3.76 2.29 2.85
C VAL A 145 4.88 2.36 1.80
N ILE A 146 5.46 3.55 1.55
CA ILE A 146 6.66 3.75 0.70
C ILE A 146 7.82 4.12 1.61
N CYS A 147 8.56 3.12 2.09
CA CYS A 147 9.55 3.31 3.14
C CYS A 147 10.76 2.39 3.03
N PHE A 148 11.88 2.85 3.55
CA PHE A 148 13.03 2.02 3.88
C PHE A 148 12.84 1.41 5.26
N ALA A 149 13.20 0.15 5.47
CA ALA A 149 13.20 -0.44 6.81
C ALA A 149 14.50 -0.09 7.57
N ASN A 150 14.44 -0.05 8.90
CA ASN A 150 15.59 0.13 9.78
C ASN A 150 16.76 -0.81 9.42
N GLY A 151 17.98 -0.29 9.54
CA GLY A 151 19.21 -0.97 9.16
C GLY A 151 19.59 -0.85 7.68
N THR A 152 18.69 -0.33 6.82
CA THR A 152 19.03 -0.01 5.43
C THR A 152 20.06 1.11 5.40
N LEU A 153 21.21 0.89 4.75
CA LEU A 153 22.24 1.92 4.60
C LEU A 153 21.95 2.79 3.39
N ILE A 154 21.86 4.11 3.62
CA ILE A 154 21.68 5.14 2.60
C ILE A 154 23.01 5.84 2.37
N ASP A 155 23.37 6.03 1.11
CA ASP A 155 24.63 6.68 0.74
C ASP A 155 24.57 8.18 1.08
N THR A 156 25.59 8.65 1.79
CA THR A 156 25.83 10.07 2.05
C THR A 156 27.23 10.44 1.58
N PRO A 157 27.56 11.74 1.41
CA PRO A 157 28.89 12.16 1.00
C PRO A 157 30.01 11.65 1.92
N ASP A 158 29.72 11.49 3.21
CA ASP A 158 30.66 11.03 4.23
C ASP A 158 30.65 9.50 4.42
N GLY A 159 29.92 8.78 3.55
CA GLY A 159 29.78 7.33 3.56
C GLY A 159 28.36 6.84 3.90
N PRO A 160 28.09 5.53 3.75
CA PRO A 160 26.75 5.00 4.00
C PRO A 160 26.33 5.09 5.46
N ARG A 161 25.11 5.56 5.74
CA ARG A 161 24.54 5.67 7.09
C ARG A 161 23.24 4.86 7.20
N PRO A 162 22.96 4.19 8.34
CA PRO A 162 21.66 3.57 8.56
C PRO A 162 20.54 4.62 8.51
N VAL A 163 19.44 4.29 7.85
CA VAL A 163 18.32 5.21 7.61
C VAL A 163 17.76 5.81 8.91
N GLU A 164 17.75 5.03 9.99
CA GLU A 164 17.29 5.45 11.32
C GLU A 164 18.16 6.53 11.98
N THR A 165 19.34 6.82 11.41
CA THR A 165 20.25 7.87 11.90
C THR A 165 20.18 9.17 11.09
N LEU A 166 19.35 9.20 10.04
CA LEU A 166 19.13 10.37 9.20
C LEU A 166 18.13 11.32 9.86
N ALA A 167 18.36 12.61 9.66
CA ALA A 167 17.51 13.67 10.18
C ALA A 167 17.33 14.79 9.14
N PRO A 168 16.28 15.62 9.26
CA PRO A 168 16.14 16.83 8.45
C PRO A 168 17.42 17.70 8.50
N GLY A 169 17.81 18.25 7.35
CA GLY A 169 19.03 19.03 7.14
C GLY A 169 20.28 18.20 6.80
N MET A 170 20.27 16.88 7.00
CA MET A 170 21.41 16.03 6.65
C MET A 170 21.55 15.86 5.14
N ILE A 171 22.80 15.84 4.65
CA ILE A 171 23.08 15.68 3.22
C ILE A 171 23.10 14.20 2.83
N VAL A 172 22.32 13.84 1.80
CA VAL A 172 22.23 12.50 1.23
C VAL A 172 22.66 12.54 -0.24
N SER A 173 23.31 11.48 -0.71
CA SER A 173 23.69 11.34 -2.11
C SER A 173 22.46 10.99 -2.96
N THR A 174 22.15 11.82 -3.95
CA THR A 174 21.01 11.64 -4.86
C THR A 174 21.44 11.61 -6.33
N ASP A 175 20.51 11.33 -7.23
CA ASP A 175 20.71 11.43 -8.68
C ASP A 175 21.00 12.86 -9.17
N ALA A 176 20.62 13.89 -8.41
CA ALA A 176 20.93 15.29 -8.67
C ALA A 176 22.17 15.79 -7.90
N GLY A 177 22.95 14.89 -7.32
CA GLY A 177 24.08 15.20 -6.43
C GLY A 177 23.68 15.25 -4.94
N PRO A 178 24.60 15.67 -4.05
CA PRO A 178 24.33 15.74 -2.62
C PRO A 178 23.27 16.79 -2.28
N LEU A 179 22.17 16.38 -1.62
CA LEU A 179 21.06 17.27 -1.26
C LEU A 179 20.65 17.12 0.20
N PRO A 180 20.20 18.19 0.88
CA PRO A 180 19.70 18.11 2.24
C PRO A 180 18.33 17.43 2.29
N LEU A 181 18.14 16.55 3.28
CA LEU A 181 16.84 16.02 3.63
C LEU A 181 15.94 17.13 4.15
N ARG A 182 14.74 17.21 3.63
CA ARG A 182 13.72 18.16 4.07
C ARG A 182 12.92 17.63 5.25
N TRP A 183 12.59 16.34 5.21
CA TRP A 183 11.85 15.67 6.26
C TRP A 183 12.23 14.19 6.32
N VAL A 184 12.16 13.64 7.53
CA VAL A 184 12.31 12.21 7.79
C VAL A 184 11.13 11.76 8.63
N GLY A 185 10.27 10.94 8.05
CA GLY A 185 9.16 10.30 8.75
C GLY A 185 9.54 8.92 9.22
N GLN A 186 8.95 8.47 10.33
CA GLN A 186 9.08 7.08 10.74
C GLN A 186 7.75 6.49 11.20
N HIS A 187 7.57 5.20 10.96
CA HIS A 187 6.41 4.44 11.41
C HIS A 187 6.84 3.05 11.87
N LYS A 188 6.49 2.68 13.10
CA LYS A 188 6.83 1.39 13.68
C LYS A 188 5.67 0.42 13.49
N ILE A 189 5.96 -0.74 12.95
CA ILE A 189 5.06 -1.88 12.78
C ILE A 189 5.54 -3.03 13.65
N THR A 190 4.64 -3.61 14.44
CA THR A 190 4.89 -4.77 15.31
C THR A 190 4.85 -6.08 14.52
N ALA A 191 5.41 -7.14 15.10
CA ALA A 191 5.34 -8.47 14.49
C ALA A 191 3.89 -8.98 14.40
N GLU A 192 3.06 -8.65 15.40
CA GLU A 192 1.64 -8.99 15.45
C GLU A 192 0.84 -8.28 14.35
N GLU A 193 1.17 -7.03 14.03
CA GLU A 193 0.59 -6.32 12.89
C GLU A 193 1.00 -6.97 11.56
N MET A 194 2.27 -7.35 11.39
CA MET A 194 2.73 -8.06 10.19
C MET A 194 2.20 -9.50 10.06
N LEU A 195 1.83 -10.13 11.16
CA LEU A 195 1.15 -11.44 11.15
C LEU A 195 -0.28 -11.30 10.64
N ARG A 196 -0.99 -10.27 11.12
CA ARG A 196 -2.38 -9.97 10.72
C ARG A 196 -2.47 -9.42 9.30
N GLU A 197 -1.54 -8.56 8.93
CA GLU A 197 -1.47 -7.90 7.63
C GLU A 197 -0.13 -8.24 6.96
N PRO A 198 -0.05 -9.32 6.17
CA PRO A 198 1.19 -9.74 5.51
C PRO A 198 1.80 -8.68 4.59
N ASP A 199 1.01 -7.70 4.16
CA ASP A 199 1.45 -6.60 3.32
C ASP A 199 2.32 -5.56 4.02
N LEU A 200 2.27 -5.51 5.34
CA LEU A 200 3.17 -4.71 6.16
C LEU A 200 4.56 -5.37 6.33
N ARG A 201 4.74 -6.60 5.84
CA ARG A 201 6.03 -7.30 5.89
C ARG A 201 7.02 -6.66 4.91
N PRO A 202 8.26 -6.40 5.32
CA PRO A 202 9.28 -5.93 4.40
C PRO A 202 9.57 -6.96 3.31
N VAL A 203 9.81 -6.47 2.10
CA VAL A 203 10.46 -7.22 1.04
C VAL A 203 11.96 -7.07 1.23
N GLU A 204 12.65 -8.18 1.49
CA GLU A 204 14.10 -8.24 1.52
C GLU A 204 14.63 -8.55 0.12
N ILE A 205 15.45 -7.65 -0.39
CA ILE A 205 16.25 -7.82 -1.61
C ILE A 205 17.68 -8.12 -1.12
N ALA A 206 18.07 -9.40 -1.16
CA ALA A 206 19.36 -9.80 -0.61
C ALA A 206 20.53 -9.39 -1.52
N THR A 207 21.75 -9.48 -1.00
CA THR A 207 22.97 -9.12 -1.74
C THR A 207 23.03 -9.81 -3.10
N GLY A 208 23.24 -9.01 -4.14
CA GLY A 208 23.38 -9.48 -5.52
C GLY A 208 22.10 -10.02 -6.18
N ALA A 209 20.92 -9.77 -5.60
CA ALA A 209 19.65 -10.24 -6.18
C ALA A 209 19.32 -9.60 -7.54
N LEU A 210 19.79 -8.38 -7.80
CA LEU A 210 19.48 -7.59 -9.00
C LEU A 210 20.69 -7.38 -9.93
N GLY A 211 21.82 -8.00 -9.62
CA GLY A 211 23.05 -7.88 -10.42
C GLY A 211 24.28 -8.17 -9.57
N THR A 212 25.46 -8.20 -10.18
CA THR A 212 26.71 -8.38 -9.42
C THR A 212 26.85 -7.28 -8.38
N ASN A 213 26.83 -7.65 -7.09
CA ASN A 213 26.91 -6.71 -5.96
C ASN A 213 25.76 -5.68 -5.89
N VAL A 214 24.57 -6.00 -6.44
CA VAL A 214 23.37 -5.14 -6.38
C VAL A 214 22.19 -5.88 -5.74
N PRO A 215 21.71 -5.44 -4.57
CA PRO A 215 22.41 -4.53 -3.66
C PRO A 215 23.71 -5.17 -3.12
N SER A 216 24.59 -4.34 -2.56
CA SER A 216 25.86 -4.77 -1.93
C SER A 216 25.68 -5.34 -0.52
N LYS A 217 24.58 -4.97 0.14
CA LYS A 217 24.09 -5.54 1.40
C LYS A 217 22.58 -5.77 1.29
N PRO A 218 21.97 -6.66 2.09
CA PRO A 218 20.51 -6.82 2.06
C PRO A 218 19.80 -5.49 2.32
N VAL A 219 18.83 -5.17 1.46
CA VAL A 219 17.97 -3.98 1.59
C VAL A 219 16.55 -4.45 1.86
N ARG A 220 15.89 -3.83 2.84
CA ARG A 220 14.51 -4.13 3.19
C ARG A 220 13.63 -2.92 2.92
N LEU A 221 12.61 -3.11 2.10
CA LEU A 221 11.69 -2.07 1.69
C LEU A 221 10.26 -2.49 2.01
N SER A 222 9.35 -1.52 2.14
CA SER A 222 7.93 -1.82 2.10
C SER A 222 7.51 -2.33 0.71
N ALA A 223 6.41 -3.07 0.64
CA ALA A 223 5.98 -3.79 -0.56
C ALA A 223 5.86 -2.90 -1.81
N ASN A 224 5.35 -1.67 -1.64
CA ASN A 224 5.10 -0.75 -2.76
C ASN A 224 6.26 0.22 -3.05
N HIS A 225 7.36 0.17 -2.29
CA HIS A 225 8.51 1.02 -2.54
C HIS A 225 9.15 0.66 -3.87
N ARG A 226 9.37 1.65 -4.74
CA ARG A 226 9.95 1.40 -6.06
C ARG A 226 11.46 1.51 -6.07
N VAL A 227 12.07 0.50 -6.67
CA VAL A 227 13.49 0.46 -6.99
C VAL A 227 13.67 0.69 -8.48
N LEU A 228 14.80 1.29 -8.84
CA LEU A 228 15.17 1.49 -10.23
C LEU A 228 15.74 0.20 -10.82
N LEU A 229 15.17 -0.22 -11.95
CA LEU A 229 15.75 -1.24 -12.82
C LEU A 229 16.26 -0.56 -14.09
N ASP A 230 17.46 -0.91 -14.53
CA ASP A 230 18.07 -0.37 -15.73
C ASP A 230 18.86 -1.42 -16.54
N GLY A 231 19.32 -1.00 -17.71
CA GLY A 231 20.15 -1.80 -18.60
C GLY A 231 19.40 -2.44 -19.76
N TRP A 232 20.15 -3.12 -20.63
CA TRP A 232 19.66 -3.60 -21.94
C TRP A 232 18.47 -4.56 -21.85
N LYS A 233 18.36 -5.36 -20.77
CA LYS A 233 17.20 -6.26 -20.56
C LYS A 233 15.92 -5.48 -20.32
N VAL A 234 16.00 -4.34 -19.64
CA VAL A 234 14.87 -3.43 -19.40
C VAL A 234 14.43 -2.81 -20.71
N GLU A 235 15.38 -2.24 -21.46
CA GLU A 235 15.11 -1.62 -22.76
C GLU A 235 14.46 -2.61 -23.73
N LEU A 236 14.97 -3.85 -23.80
CA LEU A 236 14.41 -4.90 -24.65
C LEU A 236 12.98 -5.32 -24.26
N ALA A 237 12.67 -5.36 -22.95
CA ALA A 237 11.40 -5.90 -22.47
C ALA A 237 10.27 -4.86 -22.45
N VAL A 238 10.59 -3.60 -22.17
CA VAL A 238 9.58 -2.55 -21.96
C VAL A 238 9.80 -1.28 -22.78
N GLY A 239 10.86 -1.22 -23.60
CA GLY A 239 11.14 -0.08 -24.48
C GLY A 239 11.77 1.13 -23.78
N GLU A 240 12.09 1.01 -22.49
CA GLU A 240 12.64 2.08 -21.66
C GLU A 240 13.99 1.68 -21.07
N ALA A 241 14.96 2.60 -21.07
CA ALA A 241 16.30 2.32 -20.56
C ALA A 241 16.34 2.17 -19.02
N ARG A 242 15.39 2.80 -18.32
CA ARG A 242 15.29 2.85 -16.87
C ARG A 242 13.83 2.86 -16.46
N VAL A 243 13.44 2.02 -15.51
CA VAL A 243 12.07 1.92 -15.01
C VAL A 243 12.03 1.78 -13.50
N LEU A 244 10.93 2.22 -12.89
CA LEU A 244 10.64 2.00 -11.49
C LEU A 244 9.79 0.74 -11.29
N CYS A 245 10.23 -0.13 -10.39
CA CYS A 245 9.57 -1.40 -10.09
C CYS A 245 9.31 -1.50 -8.58
N ALA A 246 8.04 -1.72 -8.20
CA ALA A 246 7.68 -1.95 -6.80
C ALA A 246 8.37 -3.21 -6.26
N ALA A 247 8.89 -3.16 -5.04
CA ALA A 247 9.60 -4.28 -4.43
C ALA A 247 8.79 -5.58 -4.42
N LYS A 248 7.46 -5.49 -4.21
CA LYS A 248 6.56 -6.67 -4.25
C LYS A 248 6.53 -7.37 -5.60
N HIS A 249 6.73 -6.64 -6.69
CA HIS A 249 6.77 -7.23 -8.04
C HIS A 249 8.06 -8.01 -8.31
N LEU A 250 9.08 -7.88 -7.45
CA LEU A 250 10.32 -8.66 -7.53
C LEU A 250 10.25 -9.97 -6.74
N ILE A 251 9.20 -10.18 -5.94
CA ILE A 251 8.99 -11.43 -5.20
C ILE A 251 8.83 -12.57 -6.21
N GLY A 252 9.54 -13.67 -5.97
CA GLY A 252 9.66 -14.79 -6.92
C GLY A 252 10.98 -14.80 -7.67
N ARG A 253 11.69 -13.67 -7.72
CA ARG A 253 13.09 -13.62 -8.14
C ARG A 253 13.97 -14.33 -7.10
N ARG A 254 15.04 -14.98 -7.58
CA ARG A 254 16.03 -15.58 -6.68
C ARG A 254 16.56 -14.52 -5.70
N ASN A 255 16.54 -14.85 -4.42
CA ASN A 255 17.01 -14.00 -3.31
C ASN A 255 16.17 -12.74 -3.05
N VAL A 256 14.90 -12.71 -3.48
CA VAL A 256 13.92 -11.67 -3.11
C VAL A 256 12.70 -12.31 -2.46
N HIS A 257 12.40 -11.94 -1.22
CA HIS A 257 11.33 -12.55 -0.44
C HIS A 257 10.80 -11.63 0.65
N ARG A 258 9.56 -11.87 1.13
CA ARG A 258 9.04 -11.19 2.31
C ARG A 258 9.70 -11.75 3.56
N VAL A 259 9.95 -10.89 4.53
CA VAL A 259 10.51 -11.26 5.84
C VAL A 259 9.56 -10.87 6.97
N LEU A 260 9.57 -11.65 8.05
CA LEU A 260 8.84 -11.35 9.28
C LEU A 260 9.85 -11.16 10.43
N PRO A 261 10.36 -9.94 10.65
CA PRO A 261 11.23 -9.64 11.78
C PRO A 261 10.51 -9.86 13.11
N LYS A 262 11.15 -10.56 14.05
CA LYS A 262 10.56 -10.87 15.37
C LYS A 262 10.28 -9.63 16.22
N ASP A 263 11.13 -8.62 16.11
CA ASP A 263 11.04 -7.39 16.91
C ASP A 263 10.17 -6.29 16.24
N GLY A 264 9.47 -6.65 15.16
CA GLY A 264 8.81 -5.69 14.28
C GLY A 264 9.78 -5.01 13.31
N VAL A 265 9.27 -4.02 12.59
CA VAL A 265 10.04 -3.19 11.66
C VAL A 265 9.74 -1.71 11.91
N THR A 266 10.75 -0.85 11.81
CA THR A 266 10.54 0.60 11.71
C THR A 266 10.80 1.03 10.28
N TYR A 267 9.79 1.64 9.67
CA TYR A 267 9.81 2.17 8.34
C TYR A 267 10.14 3.66 8.35
N PHE A 268 10.96 4.11 7.40
CA PHE A 268 11.42 5.49 7.27
C PHE A 268 11.10 6.06 5.89
N HIS A 269 10.55 7.27 5.88
CA HIS A 269 10.33 8.09 4.69
C HIS A 269 11.42 9.16 4.61
N LEU A 270 12.02 9.34 3.44
CA LEU A 270 13.02 10.39 3.18
C LEU A 270 12.43 11.36 2.16
N MET A 271 12.24 12.63 2.53
CA MET A 271 11.67 13.63 1.64
C MET A 271 12.69 14.75 1.39
N PHE A 272 12.77 15.19 0.14
CA PHE A 272 13.60 16.32 -0.31
C PHE A 272 12.69 17.44 -0.85
N ASP A 273 13.28 18.55 -1.32
CA ASP A 273 12.54 19.63 -1.99
C ASP A 273 11.94 19.25 -3.34
N SER A 274 12.39 18.12 -3.90
CA SER A 274 11.85 17.52 -5.12
C SER A 274 11.99 16.01 -5.02
N HIS A 275 11.20 15.26 -5.79
CA HIS A 275 11.39 13.81 -5.84
C HIS A 275 12.79 13.48 -6.39
N ARG A 276 13.48 12.59 -5.69
CA ARG A 276 14.87 12.17 -5.97
C ARG A 276 15.02 10.66 -5.92
N LEU A 277 16.00 10.16 -6.65
CA LEU A 277 16.48 8.80 -6.47
C LEU A 277 17.66 8.81 -5.49
N VAL A 278 17.63 7.90 -4.53
CA VAL A 278 18.68 7.71 -3.53
C VAL A 278 19.30 6.33 -3.68
N THR A 279 20.57 6.20 -3.33
CA THR A 279 21.25 4.90 -3.33
C THR A 279 21.21 4.29 -1.93
N ALA A 280 20.60 3.11 -1.82
CA ALA A 280 20.52 2.31 -0.62
C ALA A 280 21.39 1.04 -0.78
N SER A 281 22.58 1.03 -0.18
CA SER A 281 23.52 -0.10 -0.28
C SER A 281 23.81 -0.52 -1.74
N GLY A 282 23.92 0.44 -2.65
CA GLY A 282 24.12 0.20 -4.09
C GLY A 282 22.85 -0.08 -4.90
N LEU A 283 21.68 -0.16 -4.27
CA LEU A 283 20.39 -0.23 -4.94
C LEU A 283 19.76 1.16 -5.04
N VAL A 284 19.48 1.61 -6.26
CA VAL A 284 18.84 2.91 -6.48
C VAL A 284 17.32 2.77 -6.24
N SER A 285 16.77 3.67 -5.43
CA SER A 285 15.38 3.62 -4.97
C SER A 285 14.78 5.03 -4.92
N GLU A 286 13.47 5.11 -5.01
CA GLU A 286 12.75 6.38 -4.94
C GLU A 286 12.79 7.00 -3.53
N SER A 287 12.63 8.32 -3.45
CA SER A 287 12.40 9.03 -2.17
C SER A 287 10.91 9.30 -2.00
N PHE A 288 10.49 9.72 -0.82
CA PHE A 288 9.10 10.02 -0.56
C PHE A 288 8.64 11.28 -1.31
N GLU A 289 7.64 11.11 -2.18
CA GLU A 289 6.96 12.20 -2.88
C GLU A 289 5.62 12.50 -2.21
N PRO A 290 5.40 13.70 -1.64
CA PRO A 290 4.18 14.05 -0.93
C PRO A 290 3.06 14.49 -1.91
N GLY A 291 2.89 13.77 -3.02
CA GLY A 291 1.73 13.90 -3.90
C GLY A 291 0.45 13.31 -3.26
N PRO A 292 -0.71 13.36 -3.94
CA PRO A 292 -1.97 12.83 -3.38
C PRO A 292 -1.86 11.38 -2.88
N VAL A 293 -1.18 10.52 -3.66
CA VAL A 293 -0.93 9.12 -3.29
C VAL A 293 0.00 9.04 -2.07
N GLY A 294 1.16 9.72 -2.10
CA GLY A 294 2.13 9.71 -0.99
C GLY A 294 1.54 10.25 0.31
N MET A 295 0.74 11.32 0.25
CA MET A 295 0.04 11.90 1.41
C MET A 295 -1.06 10.98 1.98
N ALA A 296 -1.63 10.10 1.15
CA ALA A 296 -2.58 9.08 1.62
C ALA A 296 -1.90 7.96 2.42
N THR A 297 -0.59 7.78 2.25
CA THR A 297 0.23 6.76 2.97
C THR A 297 0.62 7.19 4.37
N LEU A 298 0.56 8.50 4.66
CA LEU A 298 0.92 9.05 5.95
C LEU A 298 -0.29 9.04 6.88
N HIS A 299 -0.05 8.74 8.17
CA HIS A 299 -1.07 8.73 9.20
C HIS A 299 -0.75 9.69 10.34
N GLY A 300 -1.80 10.22 10.97
CA GLY A 300 -1.72 11.03 12.18
C GLY A 300 -0.70 12.16 12.09
N ARG A 301 0.27 12.13 13.00
CA ARG A 301 1.28 13.18 13.16
C ARG A 301 2.15 13.38 11.90
N SER A 302 2.58 12.31 11.25
CA SER A 302 3.43 12.40 10.04
C SER A 302 2.72 13.14 8.90
N LYS A 303 1.42 12.90 8.72
CA LYS A 303 0.61 13.57 7.70
C LYS A 303 0.48 15.07 8.00
N GLN A 304 0.25 15.42 9.27
CA GLN A 304 0.16 16.82 9.70
C GLN A 304 1.49 17.53 9.55
N GLU A 305 2.61 16.90 9.93
CA GLU A 305 3.95 17.48 9.81
C GLU A 305 4.29 17.79 8.36
N VAL A 306 4.04 16.86 7.43
CA VAL A 306 4.27 17.11 6.00
C VAL A 306 3.35 18.20 5.47
N ALA A 307 2.06 18.21 5.86
CA ALA A 307 1.14 19.28 5.48
C ALA A 307 1.61 20.66 5.96
N ASP A 308 2.06 20.77 7.22
CA ASP A 308 2.57 22.03 7.80
C ASP A 308 3.87 22.49 7.09
N ILE A 309 4.74 21.55 6.71
CA ILE A 309 5.97 21.84 5.96
C ILE A 309 5.63 22.39 4.57
N LEU A 310 4.65 21.78 3.88
CA LEU A 310 4.23 22.18 2.54
C LEU A 310 3.47 23.51 2.52
N ASP A 311 2.68 23.79 3.56
CA ASP A 311 1.98 25.07 3.72
C ASP A 311 2.96 26.24 3.92
N ARG A 312 3.97 26.04 4.77
CA ARG A 312 5.00 27.07 5.03
C ARG A 312 5.96 27.28 3.86
N GLN A 313 6.26 26.20 3.16
CA GLN A 313 7.23 26.17 2.08
C GLN A 313 6.70 25.21 1.01
N PRO A 314 6.09 25.69 -0.07
CA PRO A 314 5.71 24.80 -1.16
C PRO A 314 6.94 24.07 -1.73
N LEU A 315 6.74 22.89 -2.32
CA LEU A 315 7.78 22.28 -3.15
C LEU A 315 8.09 23.20 -4.33
N ALA A 316 9.33 23.18 -4.81
CA ALA A 316 9.71 23.97 -5.97
C ALA A 316 8.85 23.57 -7.18
N ALA A 317 8.24 24.56 -7.84
CA ALA A 317 7.37 24.34 -9.00
C ALA A 317 8.13 23.84 -10.25
N ASP A 318 9.46 24.00 -10.26
CA ASP A 318 10.33 23.69 -11.39
C ASP A 318 11.37 22.64 -11.03
N ALA A 319 11.56 21.68 -11.95
CA ALA A 319 12.56 20.60 -11.98
C ALA A 319 12.20 19.25 -11.33
N LEU A 320 10.98 18.77 -11.55
CA LEU A 320 10.77 17.32 -11.57
C LEU A 320 11.41 16.76 -12.84
N PRO A 321 12.50 15.96 -12.78
CA PRO A 321 12.70 15.00 -13.84
C PRO A 321 11.45 14.13 -13.88
N THR A 322 10.86 13.91 -15.05
CA THR A 322 9.79 12.93 -15.19
C THR A 322 10.28 11.64 -14.55
N PRO A 323 9.65 11.16 -13.46
CA PRO A 323 10.12 9.94 -12.82
C PRO A 323 10.13 8.83 -13.88
N PRO A 324 11.11 7.92 -13.85
CA PRO A 324 11.17 6.83 -14.82
C PRO A 324 9.84 6.08 -14.83
N MET A 325 9.46 5.56 -16.00
CA MET A 325 8.22 4.80 -16.17
C MET A 325 8.08 3.75 -15.07
N THR A 326 6.92 3.71 -14.40
CA THR A 326 6.63 2.64 -13.44
C THR A 326 6.05 1.43 -14.18
N ILE A 327 6.60 0.25 -13.90
CA ILE A 327 6.16 -1.00 -14.54
C ILE A 327 5.22 -1.82 -13.63
N LYS A 328 4.27 -2.53 -14.27
CA LYS A 328 3.29 -3.41 -13.61
C LYS A 328 3.90 -4.78 -13.28
N LYS A 329 3.26 -5.55 -12.38
CA LYS A 329 3.68 -6.91 -11.97
C LYS A 329 4.08 -7.80 -13.16
N HIS A 330 3.21 -7.92 -14.17
CA HIS A 330 3.48 -8.77 -15.34
C HIS A 330 4.70 -8.31 -16.17
N GLN A 331 4.96 -7.00 -16.26
CA GLN A 331 6.15 -6.47 -16.94
C GLN A 331 7.42 -6.74 -16.13
N ALA A 332 7.34 -6.62 -14.81
CA ALA A 332 8.44 -6.97 -13.91
C ALA A 332 8.79 -8.47 -14.00
N MET A 333 7.79 -9.35 -14.10
CA MET A 333 8.02 -10.79 -14.23
C MET A 333 8.86 -11.15 -15.47
N VAL A 334 8.64 -10.48 -16.61
CA VAL A 334 9.46 -10.68 -17.82
C VAL A 334 10.94 -10.35 -17.56
N LEU A 335 11.23 -9.36 -16.72
CA LEU A 335 12.58 -8.98 -16.31
C LEU A 335 13.20 -9.94 -15.26
N VAL A 336 12.34 -10.69 -14.57
CA VAL A 336 12.72 -11.65 -13.52
C VAL A 336 13.09 -13.02 -14.11
N ASP A 337 12.46 -13.42 -15.20
CA ASP A 337 12.65 -14.75 -15.81
C ASP A 337 13.79 -14.82 -16.84
N ALA A 338 14.27 -13.67 -17.35
CA ALA A 338 15.40 -13.61 -18.28
C ALA A 338 16.72 -13.92 -17.55
N ARG A 339 17.10 -15.21 -17.48
CA ARG A 339 18.43 -15.68 -17.05
C ARG A 339 19.53 -15.02 -17.89
#